data_AF-A0A392U000-F1
#
_entry.id   AF-A0A392U000-F1
#
_cell.length_a   1.000
_cell.length_b   1.000
_cell.length_c   1.000
_cell.angle_alpha   90.00
_cell.angle_beta   90.00
_cell.angle_gamma   90.00
#
_symmetry.space_group_name_H-M   'P 1'
#
loop_
_entity.id
_entity.type
_entity.pdbx_description
1 polymer ?
#
loop_
_entity_poly.entity_id
_entity_poly.type
_entity_poly.pdbx_seq_one_letter_code
_entity_poly.pdbx_strand_id
1 'polypeptide(L)' 'DTETYEDFFMGMAHFKDIALAHILGFEQKKAAGRHLCVEAIRHYSDFVNLVADLYPEYNVAK' A
#
# COMPACT_ATOMS: atom_id res chain seq x y z
N ASP A 1 6.85 -19.80 -20.47
CA ASP A 1 6.45 -19.54 -19.08
C ASP A 1 5.75 -18.20 -19.03
N THR A 2 4.45 -18.18 -18.72
CA THR A 2 3.71 -16.95 -18.49
C THR A 2 4.08 -16.44 -17.12
N GLU A 3 4.67 -15.25 -17.06
CA GLU A 3 5.01 -14.58 -15.81
C GLU A 3 3.71 -14.23 -15.07
N THR A 4 3.49 -14.83 -13.91
CA THR A 4 2.35 -14.60 -13.02
C THR A 4 2.85 -13.98 -11.72
N TYR A 5 2.10 -13.04 -11.15
CA TYR A 5 2.47 -12.43 -9.87
C TYR A 5 2.43 -13.43 -8.71
N GLU A 6 3.14 -13.12 -7.64
CA GLU A 6 3.15 -13.92 -6.40
C GLU A 6 1.78 -13.84 -5.68
N ASP A 7 1.37 -14.95 -5.05
CA ASP A 7 0.15 -15.05 -4.22
C ASP A 7 0.45 -14.61 -2.79
N PHE A 8 0.22 -13.33 -2.52
CA PHE A 8 0.42 -12.76 -1.19
C PHE A 8 -0.44 -11.52 -0.94
N PHE A 9 -0.59 -11.20 0.35
CA PHE A 9 -1.25 -9.97 0.81
C PHE A 9 -0.22 -8.91 1.21
N MET A 10 -0.50 -7.66 0.84
CA MET A 10 0.33 -6.51 1.17
C MET A 10 -0.47 -5.47 1.96
N GLY A 11 0.12 -4.96 3.04
CA GLY A 11 -0.31 -3.73 3.68
C GLY A 11 0.26 -2.52 2.94
N MET A 12 -0.61 -1.64 2.44
CA MET A 12 -0.21 -0.42 1.73
C MET A 12 -0.60 0.83 2.51
N ALA A 13 0.20 1.88 2.37
CA ALA A 13 -0.11 3.24 2.82
C ALA A 13 0.56 4.24 1.88
N HIS A 14 -0.06 5.41 1.70
CA HIS A 14 0.53 6.47 0.90
C HIS A 14 1.69 7.14 1.68
N PHE A 15 2.80 7.45 1.02
CA PHE A 15 4.00 7.96 1.69
C PHE A 15 3.77 9.27 2.46
N LYS A 16 2.85 10.14 1.99
CA LYS A 16 2.47 11.37 2.70
C LYS A 16 1.79 11.06 4.03
N ASP A 17 1.02 9.98 4.11
CA ASP A 17 0.34 9.58 5.34
C ASP A 17 1.35 9.03 6.33
N ILE A 18 2.36 8.29 5.86
CA ILE A 18 3.49 7.86 6.69
C ILE A 18 4.26 9.07 7.23
N ALA A 19 4.61 10.03 6.38
CA ALA A 19 5.31 11.24 6.79
C ALA A 19 4.50 12.04 7.83
N LEU A 20 3.20 12.22 7.58
CA LEU A 20 2.30 12.90 8.50
C LEU A 20 2.14 12.13 9.82
N ALA A 21 2.04 10.80 9.78
CA ALA A 21 1.96 9.97 10.98
C ALA A 21 3.21 10.14 11.87
N HIS A 22 4.40 10.27 11.27
CA HIS A 22 5.61 10.57 12.01
C HIS A 22 5.59 11.97 12.65
N ILE A 23 5.16 13.00 11.91
CA ILE A 23 5.02 14.36 12.45
C ILE A 23 4.05 14.36 13.63
N LEU A 24 2.86 13.79 13.46
CA LEU A 24 1.83 13.72 14.51
C LEU A 24 2.29 12.90 15.71
N GLY A 25 2.97 11.77 15.47
CA GLY A 25 3.52 10.93 16.53
C GLY A 25 4.58 11.64 17.36
N PHE A 26 5.32 12.59 16.78
CA PHE A 26 6.30 13.40 17.48
C PHE A 26 5.68 14.61 18.21
N GLU A 27 4.79 15.35 17.54
CA GLU A 27 4.24 16.60 18.07
C GLU A 27 3.18 16.39 19.16
N GLN A 28 2.43 15.27 19.10
CA GLN A 28 1.37 15.00 20.06
C GLN A 28 1.93 14.41 21.36
N LYS A 29 1.92 15.18 22.44
CA LYS A 29 2.42 14.76 23.77
C LYS A 29 1.76 13.50 24.35
N LYS A 30 0.56 13.17 23.88
CA LYS A 30 -0.19 11.97 24.29
C LYS A 30 0.10 10.74 23.43
N ALA A 31 0.75 10.90 22.28
CA ALA A 31 1.11 9.76 21.43
C ALA A 31 2.19 8.93 22.13
N ALA A 32 1.92 7.62 22.27
CA ALA A 32 2.82 6.71 22.97
C ALA A 32 2.69 5.29 22.39
N GLY A 33 3.74 4.49 22.56
CA GLY A 33 3.76 3.12 22.07
C GLY A 33 3.94 3.02 20.55
N ARG A 34 3.39 1.95 19.96
CA ARG A 34 3.56 1.59 18.55
C ARG A 34 2.27 1.87 17.78
N HIS A 35 2.41 2.48 16.61
CA HIS A 35 1.28 2.80 15.73
C HIS A 35 1.47 2.06 14.41
N LEU A 36 0.50 1.23 14.04
CA LEU A 36 0.44 0.62 12.71
C LEU A 36 -0.18 1.64 11.74
N CYS A 37 0.54 2.00 10.68
CA CYS A 37 0.09 2.94 9.67
C CYS A 37 -0.07 2.21 8.33
N VAL A 38 -1.26 1.65 8.11
CA VAL A 38 -1.64 0.90 6.91
C VAL A 38 -3.05 1.34 6.53
N GLU A 39 -3.27 1.71 5.27
CA GLU A 39 -4.59 2.09 4.74
C GLU A 39 -5.42 0.84 4.43
N ALA A 40 -4.86 -0.09 3.67
CA ALA A 40 -5.52 -1.35 3.34
C ALA A 40 -4.53 -2.51 3.25
N ILE A 41 -5.01 -3.70 3.60
CA ILE A 41 -4.37 -4.97 3.27
C ILE A 41 -5.10 -5.53 2.06
N ARG A 42 -4.40 -5.75 0.94
CA ARG A 42 -4.98 -6.26 -0.31
C ARG A 42 -4.19 -7.42 -0.86
N HIS A 43 -4.86 -8.32 -1.57
CA HIS A 43 -4.18 -9.34 -2.34
C HIS A 43 -3.42 -8.69 -3.50
N TYR A 44 -2.25 -9.21 -3.88
CA TYR A 44 -1.44 -8.62 -4.95
C TYR A 44 -2.21 -8.54 -6.28
N SER A 45 -3.08 -9.51 -6.58
CA SER A 45 -3.93 -9.48 -7.77
C SER A 45 -4.87 -8.26 -7.81
N ASP A 46 -5.39 -7.83 -6.67
CA ASP A 46 -6.30 -6.68 -6.62
C ASP A 46 -5.56 -5.38 -6.96
N PHE A 47 -4.30 -5.28 -6.52
CA PHE A 47 -3.43 -4.18 -6.88
C PHE A 47 -3.09 -4.19 -8.38
N VAL A 48 -2.72 -5.35 -8.91
CA VAL A 48 -2.43 -5.56 -10.33
C VAL A 48 -3.63 -5.18 -11.21
N ASN A 49 -4.83 -5.64 -10.86
CA ASN A 49 -6.06 -5.31 -11.56
C ASN A 49 -6.32 -3.80 -11.54
N LEU A 50 -6.15 -3.15 -10.39
CA LEU A 50 -6.30 -1.70 -10.27
C LEU A 50 -5.31 -0.94 -11.17
N VAL A 51 -4.05 -1.38 -11.25
CA VAL A 51 -3.04 -0.76 -12.12
C VAL A 51 -3.41 -0.95 -13.59
N ALA A 52 -3.87 -2.14 -13.98
CA ALA A 52 -4.31 -2.43 -15.34
C ALA A 52 -5.53 -1.58 -15.76
N ASP A 53 -6.47 -1.33 -14.83
CA ASP A 53 -7.62 -0.47 -15.07
C ASP A 53 -7.23 1.01 -15.21
N LEU A 54 -6.26 1.48 -14.42
CA LEU A 54 -5.79 2.86 -14.44
C LEU A 54 -4.90 3.18 -15.66
N TYR A 55 -4.14 2.20 -16.14
CA TYR A 55 -3.14 2.36 -17.20
C TYR A 55 -3.28 1.28 -18.28
N PRO A 56 -4.41 1.29 -19.02
CA PRO A 56 -4.75 0.22 -19.98
C PRO A 56 -3.77 0.11 -21.16
N GLU A 57 -2.95 1.14 -21.40
CA GLU A 57 -1.92 1.14 -22.44
C GLU A 57 -0.68 0.29 -22.10
N TYR A 58 -0.53 -0.14 -20.85
CA TYR A 58 0.57 -1.00 -20.41
C TYR A 58 0.11 -2.45 -20.28
N ASN A 59 0.98 -3.38 -20.69
CA ASN A 59 0.75 -4.81 -20.49
C ASN A 59 1.11 -5.21 -19.06
N VAL A 60 0.17 -5.00 -18.14
CA VAL A 60 0.29 -5.45 -16.76
C VAL A 60 0.02 -6.97 -16.70
N ALA A 61 0.96 -7.73 -16.13
CA ALA A 61 0.83 -9.19 -15.99
C ALA A 61 -0.42 -9.55 -15.17
N LYS A 62 -1.19 -10.55 -15.61
CA LYS A 62 -2.43 -11.01 -14.98
C LYS A 62 -2.29 -12.36 -14.30
#